data_AF-A0A453FKG0-F1
#
_entry.id   AF-A0A453FKG0-F1
#
_cell.length_a   1.000
_cell.length_b   1.000
_cell.length_c   1.000
_cell.angle_alpha   90.00
_cell.angle_beta   90.00
_cell.angle_gamma   90.00
#
_symmetry.space_group_name_H-M   'P 1'
#
loop_
_entity.id
_entity.type
_entity.pdbx_description
1 polymer ?
#
loop_
_entity_poly.entity_id
_entity_poly.type
_entity_poly.pdbx_seq_one_letter_code
_entity_poly.pdbx_strand_id
1 'polypeptide(L)'
;LPPQDLGHDRFVHFMKHDHGEGFRGVQCFREGCLIFLGVPLDLRNTENLRAAVNTFGKFHHWISDDPYLVRSVIFASFPEDI
;
A
#
# COMPACT_ATOMS: atom_id res chain seq x y z
N LEU A 1 15.88 -15.75 -11.17
CA LEU A 1 16.83 -16.86 -10.89
C LEU A 1 16.51 -18.01 -11.84
N PRO A 2 17.45 -18.90 -12.21
CA PRO A 2 17.08 -20.07 -12.99
C PRO A 2 16.01 -20.91 -12.25
N PRO A 3 15.10 -21.60 -12.96
CA PRO A 3 14.12 -22.49 -12.35
C PRO A 3 14.80 -23.54 -11.46
N GLN A 4 14.30 -23.74 -10.25
CA GLN A 4 14.76 -24.81 -9.36
C GLN A 4 13.87 -26.03 -9.52
N ASP A 5 14.48 -27.19 -9.72
CA ASP A 5 13.80 -28.47 -9.87
C ASP A 5 13.29 -28.99 -8.52
N LEU A 6 12.00 -29.36 -8.47
CA LEU A 6 11.33 -29.95 -7.31
C LEU A 6 11.00 -31.44 -7.51
N GLY A 7 11.45 -32.03 -8.62
CA GLY A 7 11.18 -33.40 -9.04
C GLY A 7 9.76 -33.62 -9.54
N HIS A 8 9.54 -34.75 -10.23
CA HIS A 8 8.28 -35.10 -10.88
C HIS A 8 7.82 -34.06 -11.91
N ASP A 9 8.75 -33.54 -12.72
CA ASP A 9 8.47 -32.54 -13.76
C ASP A 9 7.87 -31.23 -13.21
N ARG A 10 8.17 -30.90 -11.95
CA ARG A 10 7.74 -29.66 -11.29
C ARG A 10 8.94 -28.76 -11.07
N PHE A 11 8.77 -27.49 -11.39
CA PHE A 11 9.79 -26.46 -11.23
C PHE A 11 9.21 -25.28 -10.46
N VAL A 12 10.04 -24.63 -9.64
CA VAL A 12 9.72 -23.34 -9.04
C VAL A 12 10.60 -22.27 -9.66
N HIS A 13 9.98 -21.17 -10.08
CA HIS A 13 10.67 -20.01 -10.60
C HIS A 13 10.48 -18.84 -9.63
N PHE A 14 11.59 -18.29 -9.14
CA PHE A 14 11.56 -17.09 -8.31
C PHE A 14 11.80 -15.89 -9.21
N MET A 15 10.71 -15.16 -9.48
CA MET A 15 10.75 -13.83 -10.09
C MET A 15 10.73 -12.79 -8.99
N LYS A 16 11.55 -11.75 -9.15
CA LYS A 16 11.37 -10.57 -8.30
C LYS A 16 10.01 -9.94 -8.62
N HIS A 17 9.36 -9.38 -7.61
CA HIS A 17 8.02 -8.80 -7.73
C HIS A 17 7.96 -7.66 -8.77
N ASP A 18 9.09 -6.99 -9.01
CA ASP A 18 9.29 -5.93 -10.01
C ASP A 18 9.65 -6.45 -11.42
N HIS A 19 9.62 -7.75 -11.67
CA HIS A 19 9.98 -8.34 -12.96
C HIS A 19 9.02 -9.45 -13.45
N GLY A 20 7.83 -9.57 -12.85
CA GLY A 20 6.81 -10.53 -13.26
C GLY A 20 6.08 -10.14 -14.55
N GLU A 21 5.42 -11.11 -15.20
CA GLU A 21 4.49 -10.80 -16.30
C GLU A 21 3.41 -9.83 -15.82
N GLY A 22 3.25 -8.71 -16.52
CA GLY A 22 2.38 -7.61 -16.10
C GLY A 22 3.05 -6.52 -15.27
N PHE A 23 4.36 -6.61 -15.01
CA PHE A 23 5.12 -5.50 -14.43
C PHE A 23 5.01 -4.26 -15.35
N ARG A 24 4.37 -3.22 -14.83
CA ARG A 24 4.38 -1.90 -15.43
C ARG A 24 5.39 -1.07 -14.66
N GLY A 25 6.60 -0.92 -15.20
CA GLY A 25 7.57 0.09 -14.73
C GLY A 25 7.13 1.53 -15.02
N VAL A 26 5.84 1.74 -15.30
CA VAL A 26 5.26 3.07 -15.36
C VAL A 26 5.10 3.49 -13.92
N GLN A 27 5.68 4.64 -13.56
CA GLN A 27 5.27 5.40 -12.39
C GLN A 27 3.76 5.68 -12.53
N CYS A 28 2.95 4.72 -12.08
CA CYS A 28 1.54 4.88 -11.86
C CYS A 28 1.34 6.08 -10.95
N PHE A 29 0.19 6.75 -11.06
CA PHE A 29 -0.23 7.81 -10.15
C PHE A 29 0.25 7.49 -8.75
N ARG A 30 1.17 8.32 -8.23
CA ARG A 30 1.71 8.15 -6.88
C ARG A 30 0.71 8.53 -5.81
N GLU A 31 -0.57 8.56 -6.18
CA GLU A 31 -1.71 8.79 -5.33
C GLU A 31 -2.42 7.46 -5.14
N GLY A 32 -2.75 7.13 -3.89
CA GLY A 32 -3.35 5.86 -3.55
C GLY A 32 -4.30 5.99 -2.38
N CYS A 33 -5.09 4.93 -2.21
CA CYS A 33 -5.98 4.76 -1.09
C CYS A 33 -5.35 3.81 -0.06
N LEU A 34 -5.31 4.23 1.19
CA LEU A 34 -4.83 3.48 2.34
C LEU A 34 -6.02 3.12 3.23
N ILE A 35 -5.99 1.92 3.81
CA ILE A 35 -6.95 1.51 4.83
C ILE A 35 -6.19 1.27 6.11
N PHE A 36 -6.38 2.13 7.11
CA PHE A 36 -5.90 1.88 8.46
C PHE A 36 -6.96 1.08 9.22
N LEU A 37 -6.55 -0.04 9.79
CA LEU A 37 -7.39 -0.91 10.61
C LEU A 37 -7.01 -0.72 12.08
N GLY A 38 -8.02 -0.67 12.96
CA GLY A 38 -7.78 -0.61 14.40
C GLY A 38 -7.20 0.70 14.92
N VAL A 39 -7.41 1.83 14.21
CA VAL A 39 -7.10 3.16 14.76
C VAL A 39 -8.01 3.40 15.98
N PRO A 40 -7.46 3.70 17.17
CA PRO A 40 -8.27 4.06 18.34
C PRO A 40 -9.21 5.22 18.02
N LEU A 41 -10.46 5.17 18.51
CA LEU A 41 -11.50 6.13 18.12
C LEU A 41 -11.16 7.58 18.48
N ASP A 42 -10.45 7.79 19.59
CA ASP A 42 -9.90 9.08 20.03
C ASP A 42 -8.79 9.60 19.11
N LEU A 43 -8.03 8.68 18.49
CA LEU A 43 -6.98 9.01 17.53
C LEU A 43 -7.47 9.07 16.08
N ARG A 44 -8.72 8.69 15.80
CA ARG A 44 -9.34 8.70 14.47
C ARG A 44 -9.81 10.12 14.09
N ASN A 45 -8.86 11.03 13.96
CA ASN A 45 -9.08 12.42 13.55
C ASN A 45 -8.05 12.87 12.49
N THR A 46 -8.33 14.01 11.87
CA THR A 46 -7.54 14.50 10.73
C THR A 46 -6.08 14.76 11.10
N GLU A 47 -5.80 15.34 12.28
CA GLU A 47 -4.46 15.67 12.73
C GLU A 47 -3.60 14.40 12.89
N ASN A 48 -4.12 13.41 13.59
CA ASN A 48 -3.41 12.16 13.88
C ASN A 48 -3.21 11.31 12.63
N LEU A 49 -4.24 11.19 11.78
CA LEU A 49 -4.13 10.43 10.52
C LEU A 49 -3.15 11.10 9.55
N ARG A 50 -3.16 12.44 9.47
CA ARG A 50 -2.17 13.21 8.71
C ARG A 50 -0.77 12.99 9.23
N ALA A 51 -0.58 13.06 10.55
CA ALA A 51 0.73 12.86 11.16
C ALA A 51 1.29 11.46 10.84
N ALA A 52 0.46 10.42 10.94
CA ALA A 52 0.85 9.06 10.60
C ALA A 52 1.23 8.91 9.11
N VAL A 53 0.39 9.39 8.21
CA VAL A 53 0.61 9.27 6.75
C VAL A 53 1.82 10.07 6.30
N ASN A 54 2.07 11.23 6.90
CA ASN A 54 3.20 12.09 6.55
C ASN A 54 4.57 11.47 6.88
N THR A 55 4.61 10.34 7.60
CA THR A 55 5.86 9.60 7.83
C THR A 55 6.35 8.83 6.60
N PHE A 56 5.45 8.51 5.66
CA PHE A 56 5.77 7.72 4.46
C PHE A 56 5.13 8.25 3.17
N GLY A 57 4.35 9.32 3.25
CA GLY A 57 3.67 9.94 2.12
C GLY A 57 3.21 11.36 2.41
N LYS A 58 2.24 11.85 1.66
CA LYS A 58 1.60 13.15 1.82
C LYS A 58 0.09 12.93 1.91
N PHE A 59 -0.47 13.21 3.07
CA PHE A 59 -1.90 13.13 3.32
C PHE A 59 -2.69 14.13 2.47
N HIS A 60 -3.82 13.70 1.89
CA HIS A 60 -4.77 14.59 1.21
C HIS A 60 -6.04 14.77 2.02
N HIS A 61 -6.78 13.67 2.22
CA HIS A 61 -8.03 13.63 2.97
C HIS A 61 -8.35 12.20 3.40
N TRP A 62 -9.42 12.03 4.20
CA TRP A 62 -9.92 10.74 4.64
C TRP A 62 -11.45 10.77 4.73
N ILE A 63 -12.07 9.59 4.73
CA ILE A 63 -13.53 9.46 4.86
C ILE A 63 -13.88 9.51 6.35
N SER A 64 -14.19 10.72 6.86
CA SER A 64 -14.60 10.91 8.25
C SER A 64 -15.93 10.22 8.59
N ASP A 65 -16.84 10.23 7.62
CA ASP A 65 -18.23 9.83 7.80
C ASP A 65 -18.45 8.33 7.52
N ASP A 66 -17.38 7.52 7.54
CA ASP A 66 -17.52 6.06 7.40
C ASP A 66 -18.35 5.53 8.59
N PRO A 67 -19.56 4.99 8.34
CA PRO A 67 -20.44 4.51 9.41
C PRO A 67 -19.84 3.30 10.14
N TYR A 68 -18.91 2.60 9.51
CA TYR A 68 -18.18 1.50 10.11
C TYR A 68 -16.87 2.04 10.66
N LEU A 69 -16.90 2.50 11.91
CA LEU A 69 -15.75 3.04 12.67
C LEU A 69 -14.59 2.05 12.90
N VAL A 70 -14.60 0.91 12.20
CA VAL A 70 -13.60 -0.17 12.24
C VAL A 70 -12.37 0.13 11.38
N ARG A 71 -12.51 1.09 10.44
CA ARG A 71 -11.45 1.45 9.49
C ARG A 71 -11.42 2.96 9.23
N SER A 72 -10.26 3.41 8.76
CA SER A 72 -10.06 4.76 8.24
C SER A 72 -9.53 4.66 6.82
N VAL A 73 -10.34 5.10 5.86
CA VAL A 73 -9.99 5.14 4.45
C VAL A 73 -9.37 6.50 4.16
N ILE A 74 -8.12 6.49 3.69
CA ILE A 74 -7.27 7.69 3.57
C ILE A 74 -6.75 7.78 2.14
N PHE A 75 -6.68 8.99 1.60
CA PHE A 75 -6.09 9.27 0.30
C PHE A 75 -4.79 10.03 0.50
N ALA A 76 -3.73 9.57 -0.14
CA ALA A 76 -2.38 10.09 0.04
C ALA A 76 -1.57 9.98 -1.23
N SER A 77 -0.47 10.73 -1.30
CA SER A 77 0.57 10.55 -2.32
C SER A 77 1.91 10.12 -1.75
N PHE A 78 2.77 9.48 -2.55
CA PHE A 78 4.04 8.89 -2.10
C PHE A 78 5.26 9.57 -2.77
N PRO A 79 6.45 9.56 -2.18
CA PRO A 79 7.69 10.11 -2.79
C PRO A 79 8.22 9.23 -3.95
N GLU A 80 9.18 9.74 -4.74
CA GLU A 80 9.91 8.93 -5.72
C GLU A 80 10.87 8.01 -5.00
N ASP A 81 11.03 6.79 -5.53
CA ASP A 81 12.21 5.98 -5.22
C ASP A 81 13.45 6.75 -5.75
N ILE A 82 14.43 6.99 -4.88
CA ILE A 82 15.72 7.63 -5.22
C ILE A 82 16.66 6.59 -5.84
#